data_AF-A0A3D1ATZ0-F1
#
_entry.id   AF-A0A3D1ATZ0-F1
#
_cell.length_a   1.000
_cell.length_b   1.000
_cell.length_c   1.000
_cell.angle_alpha   90.00
_cell.angle_beta   90.00
_cell.angle_gamma   90.00
#
_symmetry.space_group_name_H-M   'P 1'
#
loop_
_entity.id
_entity.type
_entity.pdbx_description
1 polymer ?
#
loop_
_entity_poly.entity_id
_entity_poly.type
_entity_poly.pdbx_seq_one_letter_code
_entity_poly.pdbx_strand_id
1 'polypeptide(L)'
;MVIVYLWTTVSRSRTAILRLMLLSGLIYTVLFCGADFAAVRRVLETHCVACHNGPRRTMGLDVTTLRGLKKGGSRGPAVVPGRPEDSAAYLMMESGGMPPNGPRVSPAEVELFRKWIEAGAHWPAGVVLRGRSKTVIDQSR
;
A
#
# COMPACT_ATOMS: atom_id res chain seq x y z
N MET A 1 -59.26 34.80 26.01
CA MET A 1 -58.37 33.73 26.54
C MET A 1 -58.08 32.78 25.39
N VAL A 2 -56.94 32.99 24.74
CA VAL A 2 -56.49 32.23 23.57
C VAL A 2 -55.33 31.33 24.02
N ILE A 3 -55.12 30.23 23.30
CA ILE A 3 -53.91 29.39 23.27
C ILE A 3 -53.96 28.14 24.17
N VAL A 4 -54.40 27.01 23.60
CA VAL A 4 -53.75 25.70 23.79
C VAL A 4 -53.80 24.94 22.45
N TYR A 5 -52.82 25.20 21.59
CA TYR A 5 -52.61 24.45 20.35
C TYR A 5 -51.53 23.38 20.57
N LEU A 6 -51.82 22.17 20.06
CA LEU A 6 -50.90 21.29 19.34
C LEU A 6 -49.61 20.81 20.06
N TRP A 7 -49.65 19.61 20.66
CA TRP A 7 -48.46 18.90 21.15
C TRP A 7 -48.30 17.46 20.63
N THR A 8 -48.81 17.11 19.43
CA THR A 8 -48.79 15.71 18.96
C THR A 8 -47.95 15.38 17.72
N THR A 9 -47.05 16.24 17.23
CA THR A 9 -46.34 15.95 15.96
C THR A 9 -44.83 16.11 15.98
N VAL A 10 -44.13 15.51 16.96
CA VAL A 10 -42.67 15.30 16.84
C VAL A 10 -42.28 13.90 17.34
N SER A 11 -42.49 12.85 16.53
CA SER A 11 -41.89 11.53 16.82
C SER A 11 -41.42 10.73 15.60
N ARG A 12 -41.52 11.26 14.37
CA ARG A 12 -41.33 10.47 13.14
C ARG A 12 -39.90 10.47 12.55
N SER A 13 -38.96 11.21 13.12
CA SER A 13 -37.64 11.50 12.50
C SER A 13 -36.47 10.64 12.97
N ARG A 14 -36.63 9.79 14.00
CA ARG A 14 -35.53 8.98 14.55
C ARG A 14 -35.05 7.87 13.62
N THR A 15 -35.92 7.33 12.76
CA THR A 15 -35.59 6.20 11.87
C THR A 15 -34.91 6.63 10.57
N ALA A 16 -35.11 7.86 10.11
CA ALA A 16 -34.49 8.39 8.89
C ALA A 16 -32.99 8.65 9.06
N ILE A 17 -32.57 9.14 10.22
CA ILE A 17 -31.17 9.43 10.54
C ILE A 17 -30.34 8.14 10.64
N LEU A 18 -30.92 7.07 11.19
CA LEU A 18 -30.28 5.76 11.28
C LEU A 18 -30.04 5.10 9.91
N ARG A 19 -30.92 5.33 8.92
CA ARG A 19 -30.75 4.80 7.56
C ARG A 19 -29.67 5.54 6.76
N LEU A 20 -29.52 6.85 6.99
CA LEU A 20 -28.47 7.67 6.35
C LEU A 20 -27.06 7.36 6.88
N MET A 21 -26.92 7.03 8.18
CA MET A 21 -25.63 6.64 8.78
C MET A 21 -25.14 5.25 8.31
N LEU A 22 -26.05 4.31 8.05
CA LEU A 22 -25.69 2.99 7.54
C LEU A 22 -25.26 3.02 6.06
N LEU A 23 -25.78 3.98 5.29
CA LEU A 23 -25.39 4.17 3.88
C LEU A 23 -24.06 4.92 3.73
N SER A 24 -23.72 5.83 4.65
CA SER A 24 -22.42 6.54 4.62
C SER A 24 -21.24 5.71 5.12
N GLY A 25 -21.46 4.76 6.05
CA GLY A 25 -20.43 3.84 6.53
C GLY A 25 -19.97 2.81 5.48
N LEU A 26 -20.86 2.42 4.57
CA LEU A 26 -20.54 1.45 3.51
C LEU A 26 -19.70 2.04 2.37
N ILE A 27 -19.76 3.37 2.16
CA ILE A 27 -19.01 4.06 1.11
C ILE A 27 -17.53 4.25 1.50
N TYR A 28 -17.25 4.43 2.80
CA TYR A 28 -15.88 4.71 3.28
C TYR A 28 -14.91 3.52 3.17
N THR A 29 -15.41 2.28 3.26
CA THR A 29 -14.54 1.08 3.26
C THR A 29 -14.02 0.69 1.88
N VAL A 30 -14.73 1.04 0.80
CA VAL A 30 -14.40 0.60 -0.55
C VAL A 30 -13.32 1.47 -1.21
N LEU A 31 -13.12 2.70 -0.73
CA LEU A 31 -12.28 3.71 -1.40
C LEU A 31 -10.77 3.58 -1.13
N PHE A 32 -10.34 2.89 -0.07
CA PHE A 32 -8.94 2.89 0.37
C PHE A 32 -8.05 1.79 -0.26
N CYS A 33 -8.57 0.87 -1.07
CA CYS A 33 -7.83 -0.34 -1.46
C CYS A 33 -6.88 -0.18 -2.67
N GLY A 34 -6.98 0.91 -3.45
CA GLY A 34 -6.34 1.01 -4.78
C GLY A 34 -5.16 1.96 -4.93
N ALA A 35 -5.07 3.03 -4.13
CA ALA A 35 -4.10 4.12 -4.34
C ALA A 35 -2.66 3.73 -3.93
N ASP A 36 -2.51 2.82 -2.96
CA ASP A 36 -1.22 2.55 -2.33
C ASP A 36 -0.29 1.69 -3.21
N PHE A 37 -0.85 0.71 -3.93
CA PHE A 37 -0.03 -0.22 -4.70
C PHE A 37 0.67 0.44 -5.89
N ALA A 38 0.04 1.41 -6.56
CA ALA A 38 0.67 2.10 -7.69
C ALA A 38 1.94 2.86 -7.27
N ALA A 39 1.93 3.45 -6.08
CA ALA A 39 3.10 4.13 -5.54
C ALA A 39 4.20 3.13 -5.11
N VAL A 40 3.83 2.05 -4.42
CA VAL A 40 4.77 0.97 -4.06
C VAL A 40 5.38 0.30 -5.28
N ARG A 41 4.58 0.07 -6.32
CA ARG A 41 5.06 -0.42 -7.61
C ARG A 41 6.20 0.45 -8.13
N ARG A 42 6.04 1.79 -8.14
CA ARG A 42 7.10 2.71 -8.60
C ARG A 42 8.38 2.58 -7.78
N VAL A 43 8.29 2.44 -6.46
CA VAL A 43 9.45 2.22 -5.59
C VAL A 43 10.19 0.95 -6.01
N LEU A 44 9.48 -0.17 -6.13
CA LEU A 44 10.07 -1.46 -6.48
C LEU A 44 10.68 -1.46 -7.90
N GLU A 45 9.96 -0.90 -8.88
CA GLU A 45 10.44 -0.77 -10.27
C GLU A 45 11.69 0.10 -10.40
N THR A 46 11.80 1.15 -9.58
CA THR A 46 12.91 2.11 -9.63
C THR A 46 14.13 1.62 -8.87
N HIS A 47 13.95 1.04 -7.68
CA HIS A 47 15.06 0.75 -6.77
C HIS A 47 15.45 -0.73 -6.70
N CYS A 48 14.56 -1.67 -7.04
CA CYS A 48 14.74 -3.08 -6.70
C CYS A 48 14.86 -4.00 -7.92
N VAL A 49 14.04 -3.78 -8.95
CA VAL A 49 13.94 -4.69 -10.11
C VAL A 49 15.26 -4.80 -10.89
N ALA A 50 16.13 -3.79 -10.87
CA ALA A 50 17.41 -3.86 -11.57
C ALA A 50 18.32 -5.01 -11.08
N CYS A 51 18.26 -5.37 -9.79
CA CYS A 51 19.11 -6.40 -9.20
C CYS A 51 18.34 -7.65 -8.76
N HIS A 52 17.06 -7.52 -8.39
CA HIS A 52 16.26 -8.61 -7.80
C HIS A 52 15.23 -9.16 -8.79
N ASN A 53 15.68 -9.52 -9.99
CA ASN A 53 14.86 -9.96 -11.12
C ASN A 53 15.60 -11.03 -11.94
N GLY A 54 14.83 -11.97 -12.53
CA GLY A 54 15.34 -12.88 -13.55
C GLY A 54 16.29 -13.95 -13.00
N PRO A 55 16.97 -14.71 -13.87
CA PRO A 55 17.75 -15.88 -13.46
C PRO A 55 18.95 -15.54 -12.56
N ARG A 56 19.57 -14.36 -12.75
CA ARG A 56 20.78 -13.90 -12.05
C ARG A 56 20.48 -12.91 -10.91
N ARG A 57 19.28 -13.00 -10.32
CA ARG A 57 18.81 -12.10 -9.27
C ARG A 57 19.69 -12.17 -8.01
N THR A 58 20.07 -11.01 -7.48
CA THR A 58 20.91 -10.91 -6.29
C THR A 58 20.25 -11.59 -5.09
N MET A 59 21.02 -12.41 -4.37
CA MET A 59 20.57 -13.15 -3.19
C MET A 59 19.36 -14.07 -3.44
N GLY A 60 19.10 -14.43 -4.70
CA GLY A 60 17.96 -15.28 -5.07
C GLY A 60 16.59 -14.63 -4.89
N LEU A 61 16.53 -13.32 -4.59
CA LEU A 61 15.27 -12.60 -4.36
C LEU A 61 14.63 -12.17 -5.68
N ASP A 62 13.33 -12.41 -5.81
CA ASP A 62 12.49 -11.93 -6.92
C ASP A 62 11.49 -10.89 -6.42
N VAL A 63 11.65 -9.62 -6.83
CA VAL A 63 10.71 -8.55 -6.48
C VAL A 63 9.63 -8.35 -7.53
N THR A 64 9.66 -9.09 -8.65
CA THR A 64 8.75 -8.85 -9.78
C THR A 64 7.33 -9.32 -9.53
N THR A 65 7.13 -10.17 -8.52
CA THR A 65 5.81 -10.72 -8.14
C THR A 65 5.66 -10.77 -6.63
N LEU A 66 4.42 -10.68 -6.12
CA LEU A 66 4.13 -10.88 -4.70
C LEU A 66 4.61 -12.26 -4.21
N ARG A 67 4.44 -13.31 -5.03
CA ARG A 67 4.93 -14.66 -4.69
C ARG A 67 6.45 -14.67 -4.49
N GLY A 68 7.19 -13.95 -5.33
CA GLY A 68 8.63 -13.77 -5.19
C GLY A 68 9.02 -13.07 -3.89
N LEU A 69 8.35 -11.96 -3.57
CA LEU A 69 8.57 -11.20 -2.34
C LEU A 69 8.28 -12.04 -1.09
N LYS A 70 7.19 -12.80 -1.08
CA LYS A 70 6.81 -13.67 0.04
C LYS A 70 7.74 -14.88 0.19
N LYS A 71 8.16 -15.49 -0.93
CA LYS A 71 9.15 -16.58 -0.91
C LYS A 71 10.48 -16.07 -0.37
N GLY A 72 10.86 -14.85 -0.75
CA GLY A 72 12.11 -14.24 -0.35
C GLY A 72 13.34 -14.83 -1.05
N GLY A 73 14.50 -14.48 -0.51
CA GLY A 73 15.81 -14.94 -0.97
C GLY A 73 16.59 -15.66 0.13
N SER A 74 17.91 -15.60 0.08
CA SER A 74 18.79 -16.21 1.09
C SER A 74 18.67 -15.61 2.49
N ARG A 75 17.99 -14.47 2.65
CA ARG A 75 17.71 -13.81 3.94
C ARG A 75 16.28 -14.04 4.45
N GLY A 76 15.56 -15.01 3.88
CA GLY A 76 14.15 -15.25 4.19
C GLY A 76 13.19 -14.34 3.42
N PRO A 77 11.91 -14.30 3.83
CA PRO A 77 10.87 -13.51 3.18
C PRO A 77 11.24 -12.03 3.06
N ALA A 78 11.12 -11.47 1.87
CA ALA A 78 11.33 -10.03 1.68
C ALA A 78 10.14 -9.22 2.21
N VAL A 79 8.93 -9.77 2.10
CA VAL A 79 7.69 -9.18 2.59
C VAL A 79 6.88 -10.24 3.34
N VAL A 80 6.48 -9.88 4.56
CA VAL A 80 5.53 -10.62 5.39
C VAL A 80 4.28 -9.73 5.55
N PRO A 81 3.17 -10.04 4.87
CA PRO A 81 1.94 -9.23 4.97
C PRO A 81 1.50 -9.00 6.42
N GLY A 82 1.25 -7.73 6.76
CA GLY A 82 0.86 -7.29 8.10
C GLY A 82 2.00 -7.16 9.11
N ARG A 83 3.24 -7.51 8.75
CA ARG A 83 4.41 -7.49 9.66
C ARG A 83 5.64 -6.85 9.01
N PRO A 84 5.70 -5.50 8.94
CA PRO A 84 6.87 -4.79 8.40
C PRO A 84 8.18 -5.18 9.07
N GLU A 85 8.16 -5.38 10.38
CA GLU A 85 9.33 -5.66 11.22
C GLU A 85 9.91 -7.05 10.94
N ASP A 86 9.09 -7.97 10.41
CA ASP A 86 9.50 -9.29 9.95
C ASP A 86 9.86 -9.31 8.45
N SER A 87 9.80 -8.16 7.77
CA SER A 87 9.98 -8.04 6.32
C SER A 87 11.39 -7.57 5.99
N ALA A 88 12.24 -8.49 5.50
CA ALA A 88 13.65 -8.19 5.25
C ALA A 88 13.88 -7.02 4.27
N ALA A 89 12.99 -6.82 3.28
CA ALA A 89 13.12 -5.69 2.35
C ALA A 89 12.91 -4.33 3.05
N TYR A 90 11.92 -4.25 3.95
CA TYR A 90 11.66 -3.03 4.73
C TYR A 90 12.87 -2.68 5.60
N LEU A 91 13.39 -3.63 6.38
CA LEU A 91 14.55 -3.43 7.26
C LEU A 91 15.81 -2.98 6.50
N MET A 92 16.03 -3.52 5.30
CA MET A 92 17.14 -3.10 4.43
C MET A 92 16.94 -1.70 3.84
N MET A 93 15.70 -1.28 3.58
CA MET A 93 15.39 0.08 3.13
C MET A 93 15.55 1.09 4.28
N GLU A 94 15.03 0.76 5.46
CA GLU A 94 15.08 1.60 6.67
C GLU A 94 16.52 1.83 7.14
N SER A 95 17.34 0.78 7.17
CA SER A 95 18.79 0.91 7.45
C SER A 95 19.57 1.60 6.33
N GLY A 96 18.94 1.85 5.17
CA GLY A 96 19.59 2.40 3.99
C GLY A 96 20.62 1.47 3.36
N GLY A 97 20.52 0.15 3.60
CA GLY A 97 21.36 -0.87 2.96
C GLY A 97 20.94 -1.19 1.52
N MET A 98 19.78 -0.69 1.07
CA MET A 98 19.27 -0.84 -0.29
C MET A 98 18.78 0.49 -0.90
N PRO A 99 19.08 0.76 -2.19
CA PRO A 99 20.00 0.00 -3.04
C PRO A 99 21.48 0.20 -2.62
N PRO A 100 22.38 -0.77 -2.90
CA PRO A 100 23.80 -0.67 -2.54
C PRO A 100 24.53 0.39 -3.38
N ASN A 101 24.05 0.63 -4.59
CA ASN A 101 24.55 1.63 -5.52
C ASN A 101 23.37 2.48 -6.00
N GLY A 102 23.64 3.77 -6.25
CA GLY A 102 22.63 4.70 -6.74
C GLY A 102 21.83 5.39 -5.62
N PRO A 103 20.78 6.14 -5.98
CA PRO A 103 20.02 6.92 -5.03
C PRO A 103 19.31 6.04 -4.00
N ARG A 104 19.46 6.39 -2.72
CA ARG A 104 18.73 5.78 -1.62
C ARG A 104 17.22 5.92 -1.81
N VAL A 105 16.48 4.95 -1.28
CA VAL A 105 15.03 5.09 -1.15
C VAL A 105 14.75 6.22 -0.17
N SER A 106 13.89 7.16 -0.54
CA SER A 106 13.60 8.32 0.32
C SER A 106 12.82 7.90 1.58
N PRO A 107 12.92 8.62 2.70
CA PRO A 107 12.16 8.30 3.90
C PRO A 107 10.64 8.18 3.66
N ALA A 108 10.08 9.01 2.78
CA ALA A 108 8.68 8.95 2.40
C ALA A 108 8.32 7.65 1.66
N GLU A 109 9.20 7.17 0.78
CA GLU A 109 9.01 5.90 0.07
C GLU A 109 9.20 4.69 0.99
N VAL A 110 10.11 4.78 1.97
CA VAL A 110 10.26 3.75 3.02
C VAL A 110 8.98 3.65 3.85
N GLU A 111 8.45 4.78 4.30
CA GLU A 111 7.21 4.82 5.08
C GLU A 111 5.99 4.34 4.27
N LEU A 112 5.92 4.71 3.00
CA LEU A 112 4.91 4.18 2.07
C LEU A 112 4.99 2.66 1.98
N PHE A 113 6.20 2.11 1.84
CA PHE A 113 6.41 0.66 1.75
C PHE A 113 6.00 -0.04 3.05
N ARG A 114 6.36 0.55 4.20
CA ARG A 114 5.96 0.08 5.54
C ARG A 114 4.44 -0.04 5.66
N LYS A 115 3.72 1.04 5.38
CA LYS A 115 2.25 1.10 5.43
C LYS A 115 1.58 0.10 4.50
N TRP A 116 2.12 -0.08 3.31
CA TRP A 116 1.60 -1.08 2.38
C TRP A 116 1.77 -2.51 2.93
N ILE A 117 2.88 -2.81 3.60
CA ILE A 117 3.05 -4.10 4.28
C ILE A 117 2.04 -4.24 5.42
N GLU A 118 1.90 -3.22 6.29
CA GLU A 118 0.91 -3.21 7.39
C GLU A 118 -0.50 -3.48 6.88
N ALA A 119 -0.87 -2.88 5.75
CA ALA A 119 -2.16 -3.05 5.08
C ALA A 119 -2.34 -4.43 4.39
N GLY A 120 -1.42 -5.37 4.59
CA GLY A 120 -1.51 -6.74 4.07
C GLY A 120 -0.85 -6.94 2.70
N ALA A 121 0.00 -6.01 2.25
CA ALA A 121 0.78 -6.12 1.03
C ALA A 121 -0.06 -6.46 -0.22
N HIS A 122 -1.21 -5.80 -0.36
CA HIS A 122 -2.14 -6.09 -1.46
C HIS A 122 -1.47 -5.90 -2.82
N TRP A 123 -1.65 -6.89 -3.70
CA TRP A 123 -1.03 -6.96 -5.02
C TRP A 123 -2.09 -7.36 -6.06
N PRO A 124 -2.35 -6.54 -7.09
CA PRO A 124 -3.34 -6.86 -8.11
C PRO A 124 -2.96 -8.12 -8.91
N ALA A 125 -3.95 -8.95 -9.21
CA ALA A 125 -3.76 -10.18 -9.96
C ALA A 125 -3.10 -9.92 -11.33
N GLY A 126 -2.20 -10.82 -11.76
CA GLY A 126 -1.54 -10.76 -13.06
C GLY A 126 -0.45 -9.69 -13.21
N VAL A 127 -0.20 -8.87 -12.19
CA VAL A 127 0.86 -7.85 -12.24
C VAL A 127 2.23 -8.48 -12.06
N VAL A 128 3.11 -8.23 -13.02
CA VAL A 128 4.55 -8.52 -12.97
C VAL A 128 5.32 -7.22 -13.17
N LEU A 129 6.24 -6.89 -12.26
CA LEU A 129 7.01 -5.64 -12.34
C LEU A 129 8.06 -5.69 -13.45
N ARG A 130 8.38 -4.50 -13.98
CA ARG A 130 9.49 -4.30 -14.92
C ARG A 130 10.34 -3.12 -14.44
N GLY A 131 11.65 -3.21 -14.60
CA GLY A 131 12.57 -2.17 -14.15
C GLY A 131 12.31 -0.86 -14.90
N ARG A 132 12.38 0.26 -14.17
CA ARG A 132 12.25 1.60 -14.73
C ARG A 132 13.55 2.36 -14.51
N SER A 133 14.05 3.06 -15.53
CA SER A 133 15.16 4.00 -15.34
C SER A 133 14.64 5.32 -14.75
N LYS A 134 15.40 5.91 -13.83
CA LYS A 134 15.01 7.15 -13.15
C LYS A 134 14.84 8.34 -14.13
N THR A 135 15.53 8.30 -15.28
CA THR A 135 15.43 9.30 -16.35
C THR A 135 14.01 9.49 -16.88
N VAL A 136 13.16 8.46 -16.83
CA VAL A 136 11.77 8.52 -17.30
C VAL A 136 10.83 9.21 -16.29
N ILE A 137 11.21 9.28 -15.00
CA ILE A 137 10.36 9.86 -13.94
C ILE A 137 10.45 11.39 -13.89
N ASP A 138 11.60 11.98 -14.25
CA ASP A 138 11.84 13.43 -14.20
C ASP A 138 11.08 14.20 -15.31
N GLN A 139 10.77 13.53 -16.42
CA GLN A 139 10.12 14.17 -17.58
C GLN A 139 8.58 14.21 -17.49
N SER A 140 7.98 13.73 -16.40
CA SER A 140 6.53 13.67 -16.23
C SER A 140 5.99 14.63 -15.15
N ARG A 141 6.70 15.72 -14.86
CA ARG A 141 6.28 16.74 -13.90
C ARG A 141 6.21 18.12 -14.54
#